data_AF-A0A0D3J645-F1
#
_entry.id   AF-A0A0D3J645-F1
#
_cell.length_a   1.000
_cell.length_b   1.000
_cell.length_c   1.000
_cell.angle_alpha   90.00
_cell.angle_beta   90.00
_cell.angle_gamma   90.00
#
_symmetry.space_group_name_H-M   'P 1'
#
loop_
_entity.id
_entity.type
_entity.pdbx_description
1 polymer ?
#
loop_
_entity_poly.entity_id
_entity_poly.type
_entity_poly.pdbx_seq_one_letter_code
_entity_poly.pdbx_strand_id
1 'polypeptide(L)'
;MLSPLLVSVGCVDTPAAANVRAWLSAGTTMLPPEALDDKVIFSSEMSTIRGASAYSAAATRWDADAAALLKPYRTSVSRLVPLDGQRVAVRWRAAWDPASLAWAPPLARLLGWEIERFDLDPEVVSNFRWMAIFELFAAALRTRVLRLPAASVEGRAVYCLEEGRCVAHEESLDLVRTADSGRLRNRRAAENIAEFLDVARRPDGSEPEEWAAAVRARVLSGVPGAGALHLEPSEDPSEGVFALGCFALVAACAVRLSAGVIGGEATTEAFGEGGDPDPRVAVCEEIGARRSVDFSQCVSDLF
;
A
#
# COMPACT_ATOMS: atom_id res chain seq x y z
N MET A 1 -7.01 18.65 -1.10
CA MET A 1 -5.56 18.60 -1.30
C MET A 1 -4.91 19.38 -0.17
N LEU A 2 -4.42 18.68 0.86
CA LEU A 2 -3.70 19.28 1.98
C LEU A 2 -2.22 18.95 1.79
N SER A 3 -1.36 19.96 1.68
CA SER A 3 0.08 19.77 1.73
C SER A 3 0.46 19.08 3.05
N PRO A 4 1.30 18.04 3.05
CA PRO A 4 1.79 17.46 4.29
C PRO A 4 2.70 18.50 4.96
N LEU A 5 2.20 19.11 6.03
CA LEU A 5 2.98 19.95 6.92
C LEU A 5 4.05 19.07 7.58
N LEU A 6 5.31 19.27 7.19
CA LEU A 6 6.48 18.75 7.90
C LEU A 6 6.43 19.29 9.34
N VAL A 7 5.98 18.46 10.29
CA VAL A 7 5.98 18.78 11.71
C VAL A 7 7.44 18.93 12.15
N SER A 8 7.85 20.18 12.38
CA SER A 8 9.14 20.54 12.94
C SER A 8 9.18 20.15 14.41
N VAL A 9 9.72 18.98 14.71
CA VAL A 9 10.19 18.64 16.07
C VAL A 9 11.59 19.25 16.18
N GLY A 10 11.80 20.12 17.18
CA GLY A 10 12.95 21.03 17.33
C GLY A 10 14.33 20.37 17.28
N CYS A 11 14.80 20.05 16.08
CA CYS A 11 16.20 19.79 15.78
C CYS A 11 16.87 21.11 15.42
N VAL A 12 18.09 21.30 15.91
CA VAL A 12 19.02 22.32 15.40
C VAL A 12 19.17 22.07 13.89
N ASP A 13 18.62 22.96 13.07
CA ASP A 13 18.67 22.83 11.61
C ASP A 13 20.13 23.05 11.18
N THR A 14 20.82 21.95 10.84
CA THR A 14 22.16 22.01 10.28
C THR A 14 22.08 22.48 8.82
N PRO A 15 23.14 23.08 8.25
CA PRO A 15 23.17 23.41 6.83
C PRO A 15 22.86 22.19 5.94
N ALA A 16 23.32 21.00 6.34
CA ALA A 16 23.00 19.75 5.66
C ALA A 16 21.50 19.43 5.69
N ALA A 17 20.84 19.57 6.85
CA ALA A 17 19.40 19.36 6.98
C ALA A 17 18.59 20.36 6.13
N ALA A 18 19.01 21.62 6.09
CA ALA A 18 18.39 22.65 5.25
C ALA A 18 18.49 22.31 3.76
N ASN A 19 19.67 21.88 3.29
CA ASN A 19 19.87 21.48 1.90
C ASN A 19 19.01 20.27 1.51
N VAL A 20 19.03 19.20 2.32
CA VAL A 20 18.23 17.99 2.05
C VAL A 20 16.73 18.31 2.04
N ARG A 21 16.27 19.16 2.97
CA ARG A 21 14.87 19.59 3.01
C ARG A 21 14.47 20.36 1.73
N ALA A 22 15.35 21.24 1.25
CA ALA A 22 15.11 21.99 0.02
C ALA A 22 15.01 21.05 -1.19
N TRP A 23 15.93 20.08 -1.31
CA TRP A 23 15.95 19.12 -2.43
C TRP A 23 14.74 18.20 -2.46
N LEU A 24 14.23 17.75 -1.30
CA LEU A 24 13.10 16.81 -1.23
C LEU A 24 11.72 17.51 -1.19
N SER A 25 11.68 18.84 -1.25
CA SER A 25 10.44 19.63 -1.13
C SER A 25 9.43 19.39 -2.26
N ALA A 26 9.87 18.84 -3.40
CA ALA A 26 9.03 18.49 -4.53
C ALA A 26 8.26 17.15 -4.37
N GLY A 27 8.37 16.51 -3.20
CA GLY A 27 7.73 15.21 -2.95
C GLY A 27 8.49 14.03 -3.56
N THR A 28 9.72 14.21 -4.02
CA THR A 28 10.60 13.13 -4.47
C THR A 28 11.29 12.46 -3.28
N THR A 29 11.66 11.19 -3.41
CA THR A 29 12.51 10.48 -2.43
C THR A 29 13.98 10.42 -2.86
N MET A 30 14.25 10.76 -4.13
CA MET A 30 15.58 10.78 -4.72
C MET A 30 16.10 12.23 -4.83
N LEU A 31 17.41 12.37 -4.70
CA LEU A 31 18.07 13.67 -4.81
C LEU A 31 18.16 14.12 -6.28
N PRO A 32 18.00 15.43 -6.57
CA PRO A 32 18.16 15.94 -7.91
C PRO A 32 19.66 16.01 -8.30
N PRO A 33 19.99 16.04 -9.61
CA PRO A 33 21.38 15.97 -10.08
C PRO A 33 22.30 17.03 -9.47
N GLU A 34 21.81 18.25 -9.27
CA GLU A 34 22.57 19.36 -8.70
C GLU A 34 22.99 19.15 -7.23
N ALA A 35 22.29 18.27 -6.51
CA ALA A 35 22.58 17.92 -5.12
C ALA A 35 23.71 16.89 -4.96
N LEU A 36 24.17 16.29 -6.06
CA LEU A 36 25.10 15.17 -6.04
C LEU A 36 26.55 15.63 -6.23
N ASP A 37 27.46 14.91 -5.57
CA ASP A 37 28.87 14.91 -5.94
C ASP A 37 29.13 13.95 -7.11
N ASP A 38 30.13 14.26 -7.96
CA ASP A 38 30.47 13.44 -9.13
C ASP A 38 30.77 11.98 -8.77
N LYS A 39 31.30 11.71 -7.57
CA LYS A 39 31.66 10.38 -7.07
C LYS A 39 30.62 9.79 -6.10
N VAL A 40 29.41 10.34 -6.06
CA VAL A 40 28.35 9.86 -5.15
C VAL A 40 28.17 8.35 -5.24
N ILE A 41 28.01 7.71 -4.09
CA ILE A 41 27.68 6.28 -4.00
C ILE A 41 26.27 6.15 -3.44
N PHE A 42 25.38 5.53 -4.22
CA PHE A 42 24.10 5.06 -3.73
C PHE A 42 24.20 3.59 -3.35
N SER A 43 23.70 3.24 -2.17
CA SER A 43 23.64 1.87 -1.68
C SER A 43 22.25 1.59 -1.12
N SER A 44 21.68 0.46 -1.52
CA SER A 44 20.45 -0.11 -0.97
C SER A 44 20.70 -1.56 -0.56
N GLU A 45 19.71 -2.23 0.03
CA GLU A 45 19.82 -3.67 0.31
C GLU A 45 20.03 -4.52 -0.94
N MET A 46 19.66 -4.03 -2.12
CA MET A 46 19.62 -4.82 -3.35
C MET A 46 20.63 -4.38 -4.42
N SER A 47 21.12 -3.15 -4.36
CA SER A 47 21.98 -2.61 -5.40
C SER A 47 22.93 -1.51 -4.91
N THR A 48 24.02 -1.30 -5.65
CA THR A 48 24.94 -0.19 -5.45
C THR A 48 25.17 0.51 -6.79
N ILE A 49 25.02 1.83 -6.81
CA ILE A 49 25.22 2.67 -7.99
C ILE A 49 26.30 3.70 -7.67
N ARG A 50 27.20 3.95 -8.61
CA ARG A 50 28.32 4.89 -8.45
C ARG A 50 28.26 5.97 -9.51
N GLY A 51 28.49 7.21 -9.08
CA GLY A 51 28.58 8.39 -9.91
C GLY A 51 27.24 9.10 -10.10
N ALA A 52 27.29 10.44 -10.17
CA ALA A 52 26.10 11.30 -10.22
C ALA A 52 25.20 11.02 -11.43
N SER A 53 25.81 10.78 -12.60
CA SER A 53 25.07 10.52 -13.85
C SER A 53 24.27 9.21 -13.77
N ALA A 54 24.91 8.12 -13.34
CA ALA A 54 24.25 6.82 -13.21
C ALA A 54 23.14 6.86 -12.14
N TYR A 55 23.40 7.51 -11.00
CA TYR A 55 22.39 7.71 -9.96
C TYR A 55 21.18 8.49 -10.50
N SER A 56 21.42 9.62 -11.18
CA SER A 56 20.34 10.49 -11.67
C SER A 56 19.50 9.80 -12.74
N ALA A 57 20.14 9.06 -13.64
CA ALA A 57 19.46 8.26 -14.65
C ALA A 57 18.59 7.16 -14.02
N ALA A 58 19.13 6.44 -13.04
CA ALA A 58 18.39 5.42 -12.30
C ALA A 58 17.21 6.01 -11.53
N ALA A 59 17.43 7.09 -10.77
CA ALA A 59 16.39 7.79 -10.01
C ALA A 59 15.24 8.27 -10.90
N THR A 60 15.56 8.87 -12.06
CA THR A 60 14.57 9.36 -13.02
C THR A 60 13.76 8.21 -13.61
N ARG A 61 14.42 7.12 -13.99
CA ARG A 61 13.74 5.93 -14.51
C ARG A 61 12.84 5.29 -13.46
N TRP A 62 13.34 5.09 -12.25
CA TRP A 62 12.58 4.49 -11.15
C TRP A 62 11.31 5.26 -10.82
N ASP A 63 11.38 6.60 -10.80
CA ASP A 63 10.20 7.44 -10.59
C ASP A 63 9.21 7.34 -11.76
N ALA A 64 9.71 7.34 -13.00
CA ALA A 64 8.88 7.18 -14.19
C ALA A 64 8.17 5.81 -14.24
N ASP A 65 8.89 4.73 -13.96
CA ASP A 65 8.36 3.36 -13.93
C ASP A 65 7.32 3.22 -12.81
N ALA A 66 7.60 3.74 -11.61
CA ALA A 66 6.66 3.75 -10.50
C ALA A 66 5.38 4.54 -10.83
N ALA A 67 5.51 5.74 -11.40
CA ALA A 67 4.36 6.54 -11.83
C ALA A 67 3.54 5.87 -12.94
N ALA A 68 4.19 5.10 -13.82
CA ALA A 68 3.55 4.40 -14.91
C ALA A 68 2.79 3.14 -14.46
N LEU A 69 3.37 2.38 -13.53
CA LEU A 69 2.88 1.04 -13.15
C LEU A 69 2.13 1.01 -11.82
N LEU A 70 2.50 1.84 -10.84
CA LEU A 70 1.92 1.83 -9.49
C LEU A 70 0.87 2.94 -9.31
N LYS A 71 -0.31 2.83 -9.95
CA LYS A 71 -1.26 3.95 -10.02
C LYS A 71 -2.35 3.93 -8.93
N PRO A 72 -2.60 5.04 -8.21
CA PRO A 72 -1.87 6.32 -8.22
C PRO A 72 -0.63 6.28 -7.32
N TYR A 73 0.55 6.57 -7.88
CA TYR A 73 1.81 6.57 -7.13
C TYR A 73 1.96 7.88 -6.36
N ARG A 74 2.30 7.79 -5.06
CA ARG A 74 2.60 8.95 -4.23
C ARG A 74 3.77 8.68 -3.32
N THR A 75 4.62 9.68 -3.17
CA THR A 75 5.73 9.69 -2.23
C THR A 75 5.57 10.83 -1.24
N SER A 76 6.03 10.60 -0.02
CA SER A 76 6.03 11.62 1.04
C SER A 76 7.22 11.45 1.95
N VAL A 77 7.74 12.57 2.45
CA VAL A 77 8.75 12.58 3.51
C VAL A 77 8.04 12.82 4.84
N SER A 78 8.11 11.84 5.73
CA SER A 78 7.43 11.88 7.03
C SER A 78 8.31 12.50 8.13
N ARG A 79 9.63 12.32 8.06
CA ARG A 79 10.56 12.86 9.06
C ARG A 79 11.93 13.13 8.45
N LEU A 80 12.57 14.21 8.89
CA LEU A 80 13.96 14.52 8.62
C LEU A 80 14.67 14.73 9.96
N VAL A 81 15.80 14.07 10.17
CA VAL A 81 16.58 14.10 11.41
C VAL A 81 18.05 14.35 11.06
N PRO A 82 18.65 15.49 11.43
CA PRO A 82 20.10 15.64 11.37
C PRO A 82 20.74 14.64 12.33
N LEU A 83 21.67 13.83 11.83
CA LEU A 83 22.45 12.88 12.63
C LEU A 83 23.70 13.56 13.19
N ASP A 84 24.36 14.36 12.36
CA ASP A 84 25.49 15.21 12.71
C ASP A 84 25.59 16.41 11.75
N GLY A 85 26.74 17.09 11.70
CA GLY A 85 26.95 18.26 10.83
C GLY A 85 26.88 17.97 9.33
N GLN A 86 27.06 16.71 8.91
CA GLN A 86 27.16 16.30 7.51
C GLN A 86 26.14 15.22 7.13
N ARG A 87 25.57 14.49 8.09
CA ARG A 87 24.65 13.38 7.83
C ARG A 87 23.23 13.71 8.22
N VAL A 88 22.29 13.36 7.33
CA VAL A 88 20.86 13.58 7.52
C VAL A 88 20.12 12.28 7.26
N ALA A 89 19.32 11.83 8.22
CA ALA A 89 18.40 10.72 8.02
C ALA A 89 17.02 11.24 7.61
N VAL A 90 16.43 10.63 6.61
CA VAL A 90 15.08 10.91 6.12
C VAL A 90 14.25 9.65 6.18
N ARG A 91 13.04 9.78 6.73
CA ARG A 91 11.99 8.78 6.63
C ARG A 91 11.05 9.17 5.52
N TRP A 92 10.84 8.26 4.59
CA TRP A 92 9.97 8.46 3.46
C TRP A 92 9.01 7.29 3.32
N ARG A 93 7.93 7.54 2.60
CA ARG A 93 6.88 6.58 2.32
C ARG A 93 6.44 6.70 0.87
N ALA A 94 6.40 5.57 0.18
CA ALA A 94 5.74 5.39 -1.10
C ALA A 94 4.40 4.69 -0.88
N ALA A 95 3.33 5.12 -1.56
CA ALA A 95 2.02 4.50 -1.49
C ALA A 95 1.36 4.49 -2.88
N TRP A 96 0.62 3.43 -3.16
CA TRP A 96 -0.17 3.26 -4.38
C TRP A 96 -1.42 2.43 -4.13
N ASP A 97 -2.31 2.41 -5.10
CA ASP A 97 -3.43 1.48 -5.11
C ASP A 97 -3.01 0.22 -5.88
N PRO A 98 -3.08 -0.96 -5.28
CA PRO A 98 -2.75 -2.18 -5.99
C PRO A 98 -3.76 -2.45 -7.10
N ALA A 99 -3.30 -3.07 -8.19
CA ALA A 99 -4.12 -3.34 -9.38
C ALA A 99 -5.36 -4.19 -9.07
N SER A 100 -5.28 -5.08 -8.09
CA SER A 100 -6.39 -5.92 -7.62
C SER A 100 -7.53 -5.12 -6.97
N LEU A 101 -7.30 -3.87 -6.57
CA LEU A 101 -8.31 -2.95 -6.03
C LEU A 101 -8.87 -1.97 -7.07
N ALA A 102 -8.58 -2.16 -8.37
CA ALA A 102 -9.08 -1.28 -9.44
C ALA A 102 -10.62 -1.24 -9.53
N TRP A 103 -11.32 -2.26 -9.04
CA TRP A 103 -12.79 -2.31 -8.99
C TRP A 103 -13.40 -1.40 -7.91
N ALA A 104 -12.64 -1.05 -6.87
CA ALA A 104 -13.20 -0.38 -5.71
C ALA A 104 -13.62 1.08 -5.96
N PRO A 105 -12.80 1.95 -6.61
CA PRO A 105 -13.21 3.32 -6.92
C PRO A 105 -14.50 3.45 -7.74
N PRO A 106 -14.71 2.69 -8.85
CA PRO A 106 -15.97 2.78 -9.58
C PRO A 106 -17.16 2.26 -8.76
N LEU A 107 -16.99 1.21 -7.95
CA LEU A 107 -18.06 0.71 -7.08
C LEU A 107 -18.44 1.73 -6.01
N ALA A 108 -17.45 2.29 -5.32
CA ALA A 108 -17.67 3.29 -4.28
C ALA A 108 -18.38 4.52 -4.85
N ARG A 109 -18.00 4.98 -6.06
CA ARG A 109 -18.69 6.07 -6.76
C ARG A 109 -20.14 5.71 -7.07
N LEU A 110 -20.41 4.51 -7.57
CA LEU A 110 -21.76 4.05 -7.91
C LEU A 110 -22.69 4.03 -6.69
N LEU A 111 -22.17 3.61 -5.54
CA LEU A 111 -22.94 3.44 -4.30
C LEU A 111 -22.89 4.65 -3.36
N GLY A 112 -22.16 5.71 -3.74
CA GLY A 112 -21.95 6.88 -2.89
C GLY A 112 -21.19 6.57 -1.60
N TRP A 113 -20.24 5.62 -1.67
CA TRP A 113 -19.34 5.28 -0.58
C TRP A 113 -18.04 6.07 -0.65
N GLU A 114 -17.47 6.36 0.51
CA GLU A 114 -16.10 6.84 0.67
C GLU A 114 -15.14 5.66 0.77
N ILE A 115 -13.90 5.82 0.29
CA ILE A 115 -12.85 4.81 0.45
C ILE A 115 -11.89 5.29 1.53
N GLU A 116 -11.76 4.50 2.59
CA GLU A 116 -10.75 4.70 3.63
C GLU A 116 -9.64 3.67 3.42
N ARG A 117 -8.38 4.13 3.50
CA ARG A 117 -7.21 3.28 3.33
C ARG A 117 -6.56 3.00 4.68
N PHE A 118 -6.12 1.76 4.91
CA PHE A 118 -5.40 1.38 6.13
C PHE A 118 -4.12 0.62 5.81
N ASP A 119 -3.20 0.62 6.78
CA ASP A 119 -1.90 -0.03 6.66
C ASP A 119 -1.97 -1.49 7.10
N LEU A 120 -1.30 -2.35 6.33
CA LEU A 120 -1.16 -3.76 6.67
C LEU A 120 -0.20 -3.93 7.85
N ASP A 121 -0.54 -4.84 8.75
CA ASP A 121 0.37 -5.22 9.82
C ASP A 121 1.30 -6.32 9.26
N PRO A 122 2.62 -6.08 9.15
CA PRO A 122 3.54 -7.02 8.55
C PRO A 122 3.78 -8.28 9.41
N GLU A 123 3.51 -8.24 10.72
CA GLU A 123 3.77 -9.37 11.63
C GLU A 123 2.55 -10.31 11.78
N VAL A 124 1.39 -9.91 11.26
CA VAL A 124 0.16 -10.73 11.28
C VAL A 124 0.12 -11.65 10.06
N VAL A 125 -0.20 -12.93 10.28
CA VAL A 125 -0.47 -13.85 9.17
C VAL A 125 -1.81 -13.48 8.56
N SER A 126 -1.79 -13.04 7.31
CA SER A 126 -2.99 -12.87 6.52
C SER A 126 -3.52 -14.27 6.13
N ASN A 127 -4.79 -14.50 6.37
CA ASN A 127 -5.50 -15.69 5.87
C ASN A 127 -6.77 -15.21 5.18
N PHE A 128 -7.03 -15.72 3.97
CA PHE A 128 -8.27 -15.50 3.25
C PHE A 128 -9.46 -16.07 4.02
N ARG A 129 -10.55 -15.29 4.10
CA ARG A 129 -11.82 -15.72 4.70
C ARG A 129 -13.00 -15.18 3.92
N TRP A 130 -13.95 -16.04 3.55
CA TRP A 130 -15.12 -15.61 2.77
C TRP A 130 -16.03 -14.69 3.57
N MET A 131 -16.17 -14.96 4.87
CA MET A 131 -16.89 -14.08 5.79
C MET A 131 -16.31 -12.67 5.80
N ALA A 132 -15.00 -12.53 5.53
CA ALA A 132 -14.35 -11.24 5.47
C ALA A 132 -14.71 -10.38 4.25
N ILE A 133 -15.26 -10.98 3.20
CA ILE A 133 -15.84 -10.19 2.11
C ILE A 133 -17.20 -9.63 2.56
N PHE A 134 -18.00 -10.45 3.23
CA PHE A 134 -19.35 -10.04 3.63
C PHE A 134 -19.35 -8.95 4.66
N GLU A 135 -18.56 -9.11 5.70
CA GLU A 135 -18.42 -8.12 6.74
C GLU A 135 -17.87 -6.79 6.18
N LEU A 136 -16.99 -6.83 5.15
CA LEU A 136 -16.51 -5.64 4.45
C LEU A 136 -17.68 -4.89 3.78
N PHE A 137 -18.48 -5.59 2.98
CA PHE A 137 -19.61 -4.98 2.27
C PHE A 137 -20.76 -4.60 3.21
N ALA A 138 -21.04 -5.39 4.24
CA ALA A 138 -22.04 -5.08 5.26
C ALA A 138 -21.63 -3.85 6.08
N ALA A 139 -20.35 -3.70 6.41
CA ALA A 139 -19.83 -2.50 7.03
C ALA A 139 -19.94 -1.29 6.09
N ALA A 140 -19.58 -1.44 4.81
CA ALA A 140 -19.68 -0.37 3.82
C ALA A 140 -21.12 0.07 3.57
N LEU A 141 -22.08 -0.86 3.52
CA LEU A 141 -23.50 -0.54 3.41
C LEU A 141 -24.03 0.26 4.61
N ARG A 142 -23.59 -0.08 5.83
CA ARG A 142 -24.00 0.62 7.06
C ARG A 142 -23.35 1.99 7.22
N THR A 143 -22.05 2.08 6.95
CA THR A 143 -21.24 3.28 7.24
C THR A 143 -21.08 4.21 6.05
N ARG A 144 -21.36 3.72 4.83
CA ARG A 144 -20.95 4.33 3.56
C ARG A 144 -19.44 4.50 3.41
N VAL A 145 -18.65 3.70 4.13
CA VAL A 145 -17.18 3.71 4.06
C VAL A 145 -16.67 2.31 3.70
N LEU A 146 -15.96 2.20 2.58
CA LEU A 146 -15.28 0.99 2.15
C LEU A 146 -13.81 1.06 2.60
N ARG A 147 -13.46 0.29 3.63
CA ARG A 147 -12.11 0.26 4.22
C ARG A 147 -11.25 -0.76 3.49
N LEU A 148 -10.20 -0.32 2.81
CA LEU A 148 -9.35 -1.17 1.97
C LEU A 148 -7.88 -1.02 2.35
N PRO A 149 -7.06 -2.07 2.18
CA PRO A 149 -5.64 -1.96 2.42
C PRO A 149 -5.01 -0.96 1.42
N ALA A 150 -4.04 -0.19 1.91
CA ALA A 150 -3.11 0.56 1.08
C ALA A 150 -1.91 -0.32 0.74
N ALA A 151 -1.43 -0.24 -0.51
CA ALA A 151 -0.10 -0.69 -0.81
C ALA A 151 0.87 0.45 -0.46
N SER A 152 1.81 0.18 0.44
CA SER A 152 2.82 1.17 0.79
C SER A 152 4.12 0.54 1.24
N VAL A 153 5.21 1.27 1.01
CA VAL A 153 6.55 0.95 1.46
C VAL A 153 7.11 2.13 2.22
N GLU A 154 7.67 1.84 3.38
CA GLU A 154 8.38 2.82 4.20
C GLU A 154 9.88 2.51 4.19
N GLY A 155 10.65 3.58 4.07
CA GLY A 155 12.09 3.51 3.99
C GLY A 155 12.78 4.58 4.82
N ARG A 156 14.04 4.31 5.13
CA ARG A 156 14.97 5.25 5.71
C ARG A 156 16.11 5.48 4.73
N ALA A 157 16.28 6.73 4.32
CA ALA A 157 17.46 7.20 3.61
C ALA A 157 18.42 7.90 4.58
N VAL A 158 19.72 7.75 4.38
CA VAL A 158 20.77 8.52 5.05
C VAL A 158 21.62 9.16 3.96
N TYR A 159 21.68 10.49 3.99
CA TYR A 159 22.48 11.30 3.08
C TYR A 159 23.71 11.81 3.82
N CYS A 160 24.90 11.59 3.25
CA CYS A 160 26.16 12.12 3.73
C CYS A 160 26.61 13.25 2.81
N LEU A 161 26.81 14.44 3.37
CA LEU A 161 27.14 15.64 2.61
C LEU A 161 28.58 16.10 2.91
N GLU A 162 29.31 16.43 1.85
CA GLU A 162 30.59 17.13 1.90
C GLU A 162 30.48 18.41 1.05
N GLU A 163 30.94 19.54 1.59
CA GLU A 163 30.88 20.85 0.89
C GLU A 163 29.48 21.21 0.34
N GLY A 164 28.43 20.72 1.00
CA GLY A 164 27.04 20.98 0.60
C GLY A 164 26.49 20.08 -0.51
N ARG A 165 27.27 19.10 -0.99
CA ARG A 165 26.84 18.07 -1.97
C ARG A 165 26.79 16.69 -1.33
N CYS A 166 25.93 15.82 -1.83
CA CYS A 166 25.77 14.45 -1.37
C CYS A 166 26.87 13.54 -1.96
N VAL A 167 27.71 12.98 -1.10
CA VAL A 167 28.77 12.01 -1.47
C VAL A 167 28.35 10.55 -1.23
N ALA A 168 27.37 10.31 -0.35
CA ALA A 168 26.79 8.98 -0.16
C ALA A 168 25.30 9.07 0.17
N HIS A 169 24.52 8.16 -0.43
CA HIS A 169 23.10 7.97 -0.17
C HIS A 169 22.86 6.49 0.14
N GLU A 170 22.59 6.20 1.40
CA GLU A 170 22.22 4.85 1.85
C GLU A 170 20.72 4.76 2.05
N GLU A 171 20.06 3.81 1.41
CA GLU A 171 18.64 3.54 1.55
C GLU A 171 18.43 2.18 2.22
N SER A 172 17.44 2.12 3.10
CA SER A 172 16.96 0.88 3.69
C SER A 172 15.44 0.84 3.75
N LEU A 173 14.84 -0.29 3.43
CA LEU A 173 13.39 -0.52 3.46
C LEU A 173 13.02 -1.36 4.69
N ASP A 174 12.07 -0.87 5.50
CA ASP A 174 11.74 -1.50 6.78
C ASP A 174 11.23 -2.94 6.60
N LEU A 175 10.42 -3.18 5.56
CA LEU A 175 9.84 -4.49 5.27
C LEU A 175 10.87 -5.49 4.73
N VAL A 176 11.90 -5.04 4.00
CA VAL A 176 13.01 -5.91 3.57
C VAL A 176 13.79 -6.39 4.80
N ARG A 177 14.10 -5.49 5.73
CA ARG A 177 14.75 -5.88 6.99
C ARG A 177 13.88 -6.79 7.84
N THR A 178 12.57 -6.58 7.82
CA THR A 178 11.60 -7.43 8.52
C THR A 178 11.55 -8.84 7.90
N ALA A 179 11.60 -8.93 6.57
CA ALA A 179 11.72 -10.18 5.83
C ALA A 179 13.04 -10.91 6.14
N ASP A 180 14.17 -10.20 6.06
CA ASP A 180 15.51 -10.75 6.37
C ASP A 180 15.59 -11.29 7.83
N SER A 181 14.79 -10.72 8.75
CA SER A 181 14.68 -11.18 10.15
C SER A 181 13.67 -12.32 10.37
N GLY A 182 12.97 -12.77 9.33
CA GLY A 182 11.93 -13.80 9.42
C GLY A 182 10.65 -13.36 10.14
N ARG A 183 10.45 -12.04 10.33
CA ARG A 183 9.27 -11.48 11.02
C ARG A 183 8.16 -11.03 10.07
N LEU A 184 8.42 -10.97 8.77
CA LEU A 184 7.41 -10.66 7.78
C LEU A 184 6.51 -11.87 7.59
N ARG A 185 5.26 -11.77 8.04
CA ARG A 185 4.27 -12.86 8.02
C ARG A 185 3.06 -12.53 7.15
N ASN A 186 2.83 -11.25 6.88
CA ASN A 186 1.74 -10.81 6.02
C ASN A 186 2.14 -10.96 4.54
N ARG A 187 1.51 -11.92 3.85
CA ARG A 187 1.72 -12.19 2.42
C ARG A 187 1.53 -10.94 1.58
N ARG A 188 0.46 -10.18 1.83
CA ARG A 188 0.15 -9.00 1.03
C ARG A 188 1.16 -7.87 1.22
N ALA A 189 1.61 -7.63 2.45
CA ALA A 189 2.69 -6.68 2.70
C ALA A 189 3.99 -7.08 1.99
N ALA A 190 4.27 -8.38 1.92
CA ALA A 190 5.41 -8.94 1.22
C ALA A 190 5.30 -8.83 -0.31
N GLU A 191 4.10 -9.01 -0.86
CA GLU A 191 3.85 -8.76 -2.29
C GLU A 191 4.04 -7.29 -2.64
N ASN A 192 3.54 -6.36 -1.81
CA ASN A 192 3.68 -4.92 -2.04
C ASN A 192 5.14 -4.46 -2.08
N ILE A 193 5.98 -4.92 -1.13
CA ILE A 193 7.42 -4.57 -1.13
C ILE A 193 8.14 -5.21 -2.33
N ALA A 194 7.75 -6.42 -2.74
CA ALA A 194 8.31 -7.07 -3.93
C ALA A 194 7.93 -6.33 -5.22
N GLU A 195 6.67 -5.93 -5.37
CA GLU A 195 6.17 -5.11 -6.49
C GLU A 195 6.92 -3.77 -6.56
N PHE A 196 7.10 -3.10 -5.43
CA PHE A 196 7.85 -1.85 -5.37
C PHE A 196 9.32 -2.02 -5.75
N LEU A 197 10.01 -3.07 -5.27
CA LEU A 197 11.41 -3.31 -5.60
C LEU A 197 11.60 -3.67 -7.09
N ASP A 198 10.66 -4.42 -7.66
CA ASP A 198 10.67 -4.79 -9.08
C ASP A 198 10.51 -3.55 -9.98
N VAL A 199 9.60 -2.65 -9.63
CA VAL A 199 9.29 -1.46 -10.44
C VAL A 199 10.24 -0.30 -10.14
N ALA A 200 10.40 0.06 -8.87
CA ALA A 200 11.02 1.33 -8.46
C ALA A 200 12.50 1.20 -8.05
N ARG A 201 13.10 0.00 -8.04
CA ARG A 201 14.52 -0.20 -7.65
C ARG A 201 15.31 -1.16 -8.52
N ARG A 202 14.81 -1.52 -9.70
CA ARG A 202 15.52 -2.40 -10.64
C ARG A 202 16.81 -1.76 -11.16
N PRO A 203 17.98 -2.42 -11.03
CA PRO A 203 19.24 -1.93 -11.57
C PRO A 203 19.23 -1.88 -13.10
N ASP A 204 20.07 -1.02 -13.67
CA ASP A 204 20.27 -0.97 -15.11
C ASP A 204 20.90 -2.26 -15.65
N GLY A 205 20.38 -2.72 -16.79
CA GLY A 205 20.89 -3.92 -17.49
C GLY A 205 20.54 -5.25 -16.82
N SER A 206 19.71 -5.26 -15.78
CA SER A 206 19.18 -6.51 -15.21
C SER A 206 17.99 -7.01 -16.04
N GLU A 207 17.99 -8.31 -16.36
CA GLU A 207 16.84 -8.93 -17.02
C GLU A 207 15.62 -8.90 -16.08
N PRO A 208 14.43 -8.44 -16.56
CA PRO A 208 13.26 -8.26 -15.72
C PRO A 208 12.84 -9.52 -14.94
N GLU A 209 12.86 -10.68 -15.60
CA GLU A 209 12.43 -11.94 -14.98
C GLU A 209 13.42 -12.41 -13.91
N GLU A 210 14.73 -12.30 -14.16
CA GLU A 210 15.76 -12.66 -13.21
C GLU A 210 15.72 -11.75 -11.97
N TRP A 211 15.52 -10.44 -12.19
CA TRP A 211 15.36 -9.48 -11.11
C TRP A 211 14.11 -9.77 -10.27
N ALA A 212 12.96 -9.97 -10.91
CA ALA A 212 11.72 -10.29 -10.22
C ALA A 212 11.85 -11.59 -9.41
N ALA A 213 12.53 -12.61 -9.96
CA ALA A 213 12.80 -13.85 -9.26
C ALA A 213 13.70 -13.64 -8.03
N ALA A 214 14.77 -12.84 -8.15
CA ALA A 214 15.67 -12.51 -7.05
C ALA A 214 14.96 -11.73 -5.93
N VAL A 215 14.14 -10.74 -6.28
CA VAL A 215 13.33 -9.96 -5.33
C VAL A 215 12.35 -10.88 -4.59
N ARG A 216 11.60 -11.70 -5.34
CA ARG A 216 10.64 -12.66 -4.74
C ARG A 216 11.32 -13.66 -3.84
N ALA A 217 12.46 -14.22 -4.26
CA ALA A 217 13.21 -15.17 -3.44
C ALA A 217 13.67 -14.55 -2.12
N ARG A 218 14.10 -13.29 -2.13
CA ARG A 218 14.51 -12.60 -0.89
C ARG A 218 13.35 -12.28 0.02
N VAL A 219 12.28 -11.70 -0.52
CA VAL A 219 11.17 -11.17 0.28
C VAL A 219 10.18 -12.25 0.71
N LEU A 220 9.86 -13.20 -0.18
CA LEU A 220 8.75 -14.14 -0.01
C LEU A 220 9.17 -15.51 0.56
N SER A 221 10.46 -15.86 0.56
CA SER A 221 10.92 -17.22 0.92
C SER A 221 10.61 -17.65 2.36
N GLY A 222 10.31 -16.72 3.26
CA GLY A 222 9.91 -16.99 4.65
C GLY A 222 8.46 -16.64 4.97
N VAL A 223 7.67 -16.18 4.00
CA VAL A 223 6.32 -15.64 4.24
C VAL A 223 5.28 -16.75 4.08
N PRO A 224 4.47 -17.05 5.12
CA PRO A 224 3.42 -18.06 5.03
C PRO A 224 2.47 -17.79 3.85
N GLY A 225 2.15 -18.83 3.07
CA GLY A 225 1.25 -18.70 1.92
C GLY A 225 1.88 -18.11 0.65
N ALA A 226 3.12 -17.64 0.68
CA ALA A 226 3.77 -17.00 -0.48
C ALA A 226 4.58 -17.97 -1.37
N GLY A 227 4.73 -19.23 -0.97
CA GLY A 227 5.46 -20.25 -1.74
C GLY A 227 4.59 -20.91 -2.82
N ALA A 228 5.22 -21.30 -3.95
CA ALA A 228 4.55 -21.91 -5.10
C ALA A 228 3.76 -23.21 -4.82
N LEU A 229 3.96 -23.83 -3.64
CA LEU A 229 3.31 -25.07 -3.21
C LEU A 229 2.49 -24.92 -1.93
N HIS A 230 2.37 -23.69 -1.39
CA HIS A 230 1.53 -23.44 -0.23
C HIS A 230 0.07 -23.26 -0.68
N LEU A 231 -0.68 -24.36 -0.61
CA LEU A 231 -2.14 -24.29 -0.62
C LEU A 231 -2.58 -23.58 0.67
N GLU A 232 -3.31 -22.47 0.53
CA GLU A 232 -3.97 -21.85 1.68
C GLU A 232 -4.89 -22.89 2.34
N PRO A 233 -4.97 -22.92 3.68
CA PRO A 233 -6.05 -23.63 4.34
C PRO A 233 -7.36 -22.92 3.97
N SER A 234 -8.01 -23.37 2.89
CA SER A 234 -9.32 -22.85 2.49
C SER A 234 -10.33 -23.16 3.59
N GLU A 235 -11.13 -22.17 3.99
CA GLU A 235 -12.35 -22.41 4.75
C GLU A 235 -13.26 -23.44 4.03
N ASP A 236 -14.08 -24.13 4.82
CA ASP A 236 -14.96 -25.24 4.43
C ASP A 236 -15.72 -24.93 3.11
N PRO A 237 -15.84 -25.87 2.14
CA PRO A 237 -16.43 -25.58 0.81
C PRO A 237 -17.85 -25.00 0.83
N SER A 238 -18.56 -25.20 1.94
CA SER A 238 -19.91 -24.67 2.20
C SER A 238 -19.92 -23.14 2.31
N GLU A 239 -18.87 -22.52 2.87
CA GLU A 239 -18.76 -21.06 3.02
C GLU A 239 -18.51 -20.37 1.68
N GLY A 240 -17.75 -21.00 0.77
CA GLY A 240 -17.51 -20.48 -0.58
C GLY A 240 -18.75 -20.48 -1.47
N VAL A 241 -19.64 -21.46 -1.33
CA VAL A 241 -20.92 -21.50 -2.05
C VAL A 241 -21.87 -20.41 -1.55
N PHE A 242 -21.91 -20.21 -0.22
CA PHE A 242 -22.67 -19.12 0.39
C PHE A 242 -22.13 -17.75 -0.05
N ALA A 243 -20.81 -17.62 -0.11
CA ALA A 243 -20.11 -16.45 -0.65
C ALA A 243 -20.55 -16.04 -2.05
N LEU A 244 -20.50 -17.00 -2.96
CA LEU A 244 -20.89 -16.82 -4.35
C LEU A 244 -22.37 -16.39 -4.48
N GLY A 245 -23.25 -17.00 -3.69
CA GLY A 245 -24.69 -16.71 -3.69
C GLY A 245 -25.00 -15.26 -3.29
N CYS A 246 -24.38 -14.76 -2.23
CA CYS A 246 -24.59 -13.39 -1.80
C CYS A 246 -23.85 -12.37 -2.68
N PHE A 247 -22.67 -12.69 -3.24
CA PHE A 247 -22.04 -11.81 -4.25
C PHE A 247 -22.93 -11.64 -5.48
N ALA A 248 -23.54 -12.73 -5.97
CA ALA A 248 -24.52 -12.68 -7.04
C ALA A 248 -25.73 -11.82 -6.67
N LEU A 249 -26.20 -11.87 -5.42
CA LEU A 249 -27.29 -11.03 -4.92
C LEU A 249 -26.91 -9.54 -4.92
N VAL A 250 -25.73 -9.18 -4.38
CA VAL A 250 -25.25 -7.79 -4.33
C VAL A 250 -25.03 -7.25 -5.73
N ALA A 251 -24.43 -8.04 -6.63
CA ALA A 251 -24.26 -7.68 -8.02
C ALA A 251 -25.62 -7.48 -8.72
N ALA A 252 -26.59 -8.37 -8.50
CA ALA A 252 -27.93 -8.23 -9.07
C ALA A 252 -28.68 -7.00 -8.53
N CYS A 253 -28.53 -6.69 -7.24
CA CYS A 253 -29.08 -5.47 -6.63
C CYS A 253 -28.42 -4.20 -7.22
N ALA A 254 -27.09 -4.19 -7.37
CA ALA A 254 -26.38 -3.07 -7.97
C ALA A 254 -26.77 -2.84 -9.44
N VAL A 255 -26.93 -3.92 -10.22
CA VAL A 255 -27.45 -3.87 -11.60
C VAL A 255 -28.88 -3.35 -11.64
N ARG A 256 -29.77 -3.77 -10.74
CA ARG A 256 -31.15 -3.26 -10.69
C ARG A 256 -31.22 -1.79 -10.26
N LEU A 257 -30.41 -1.37 -9.30
CA LEU A 257 -30.35 0.03 -8.88
C LEU A 257 -29.81 0.94 -9.99
N SER A 258 -28.78 0.48 -10.70
CA SER A 258 -28.24 1.22 -11.86
C SER A 258 -29.21 1.23 -13.05
N ALA A 259 -29.98 0.16 -13.28
CA ALA A 259 -31.03 0.12 -14.29
C ALA A 259 -32.22 1.03 -13.92
N GLY A 260 -32.59 1.10 -12.63
CA GLY A 260 -33.67 1.97 -12.13
C GLY A 260 -33.35 3.46 -12.18
N VAL A 261 -32.07 3.84 -12.14
CA VAL A 261 -31.62 5.23 -12.34
C VAL A 261 -31.64 5.64 -13.82
N ILE A 262 -31.54 4.69 -14.75
CA ILE A 262 -31.66 4.93 -16.20
C ILE A 262 -33.12 4.83 -16.67
N GLY A 263 -33.93 4.02 -16.00
CA GLY A 263 -35.38 3.90 -16.22
C GLY A 263 -36.18 4.72 -15.23
N GLY A 264 -36.01 6.05 -15.26
CA GLY A 264 -36.92 6.94 -14.53
C GLY A 264 -38.30 6.92 -15.17
N GLU A 265 -39.20 6.04 -14.68
CA GLU A 265 -40.65 6.29 -14.52
C GLU A 265 -41.35 5.08 -13.86
N ALA A 266 -42.10 5.37 -12.79
CA ALA A 266 -43.10 4.53 -12.10
C ALA A 266 -42.57 3.22 -11.45
N THR A 267 -42.74 2.97 -10.16
CA THR A 267 -44.01 2.97 -9.42
C THR A 267 -43.76 3.12 -7.91
N THR A 268 -44.51 4.02 -7.30
CA THR A 268 -44.93 3.94 -5.90
C THR A 268 -45.80 2.70 -5.70
N GLU A 269 -45.36 1.73 -4.91
CA GLU A 269 -46.27 0.89 -4.13
C GLU A 269 -45.72 0.67 -2.72
N ALA A 270 -46.58 1.00 -1.77
CA ALA A 270 -46.37 0.90 -0.33
C ALA A 270 -46.33 -0.55 0.13
N PHE A 271 -45.50 -0.86 1.13
CA PHE A 271 -45.64 -2.09 1.91
C PHE A 271 -45.75 -1.79 3.40
N GLY A 272 -46.78 -2.38 3.98
CA GLY A 272 -47.35 -2.12 5.30
C GLY A 272 -46.44 -2.38 6.49
N GLU A 273 -46.78 -1.68 7.57
CA GLU A 273 -46.41 -1.97 8.95
C GLU A 273 -46.94 -3.35 9.38
N GLY A 274 -46.09 -4.15 10.01
CA GLY A 274 -46.45 -5.40 10.67
C GLY A 274 -45.23 -6.04 11.33
N GLY A 275 -45.15 -5.93 12.66
CA GLY A 275 -43.96 -6.27 13.44
C GLY A 275 -43.66 -7.76 13.57
N ASP A 276 -42.38 -8.06 13.40
CA ASP A 276 -41.58 -9.12 14.03
C ASP A 276 -40.12 -8.58 13.99
N PRO A 277 -39.27 -8.74 15.02
CA PRO A 277 -37.91 -8.18 14.96
C PRO A 277 -37.16 -8.83 13.80
N ASP A 278 -36.80 -8.00 12.83
CA ASP A 278 -36.15 -8.39 11.60
C ASP A 278 -34.88 -9.22 11.91
N PRO A 279 -34.78 -10.49 11.45
CA PRO A 279 -33.59 -11.31 11.66
C PRO A 279 -32.31 -10.66 11.07
N ARG A 280 -32.45 -9.64 10.21
CA ARG A 280 -31.34 -8.81 9.73
C ARG A 280 -30.74 -7.91 10.81
N VAL A 281 -31.51 -7.50 11.80
CA VAL A 281 -31.04 -6.64 12.91
C VAL A 281 -30.23 -7.47 13.92
N ALA A 282 -30.68 -8.70 14.22
CA ALA A 282 -29.97 -9.61 15.12
C ALA A 282 -28.58 -10.02 14.58
N VAL A 283 -28.47 -10.31 13.28
CA VAL A 283 -27.18 -10.62 12.64
C VAL A 283 -26.26 -9.38 12.60
N CYS A 284 -26.82 -8.18 12.43
CA CYS A 284 -26.04 -6.93 12.42
C CYS A 284 -25.49 -6.53 13.80
N GLU A 285 -26.21 -6.86 14.89
CA GLU A 285 -25.76 -6.61 16.27
C GLU A 285 -24.69 -7.62 16.71
N GLU A 286 -24.80 -8.90 16.32
CA GLU A 286 -23.83 -9.93 16.69
C GLU A 286 -22.46 -9.73 16.00
N ILE A 287 -22.46 -9.21 14.75
CA ILE A 287 -21.25 -8.85 14.01
C ILE A 287 -20.61 -7.56 14.57
N GLY A 288 -21.39 -6.63 15.13
CA GLY A 288 -20.90 -5.35 15.67
C GLY A 288 -20.08 -5.47 16.96
N ALA A 289 -20.16 -6.60 17.67
CA ALA A 289 -19.54 -6.78 18.99
C ALA A 289 -18.09 -7.33 18.93
N ARG A 290 -17.59 -7.76 17.76
CA ARG A 290 -16.22 -8.27 17.61
C ARG A 290 -15.29 -7.16 17.12
N ARG A 291 -14.24 -6.89 17.92
CA ARG A 291 -13.28 -5.80 17.75
C ARG A 291 -12.73 -5.72 16.31
N SER A 292 -12.78 -4.52 15.76
CA SER A 292 -12.45 -4.12 14.38
C SER A 292 -10.98 -4.19 13.96
N VAL A 293 -10.12 -4.93 14.68
CA VAL A 293 -8.66 -4.91 14.48
C VAL A 293 -8.16 -6.14 13.73
N ASP A 294 -8.82 -7.30 13.89
CA ASP A 294 -8.38 -8.54 13.23
C ASP A 294 -8.96 -8.71 11.81
N PHE A 295 -10.05 -8.01 11.52
CA PHE A 295 -10.80 -8.21 10.29
C PHE A 295 -10.09 -7.72 9.03
N SER A 296 -9.50 -6.54 9.11
CA SER A 296 -8.95 -5.83 7.96
C SER A 296 -7.74 -6.56 7.36
N GLN A 297 -7.03 -7.36 8.16
CA GLN A 297 -5.91 -8.17 7.69
C GLN A 297 -6.38 -9.41 6.89
N CYS A 298 -7.51 -10.04 7.26
CA CYS A 298 -8.07 -11.20 6.53
C CYS A 298 -8.54 -10.87 5.11
N VAL A 299 -8.96 -9.62 4.87
CA VAL A 299 -9.37 -9.12 3.55
C VAL A 299 -8.16 -8.84 2.65
N SER A 300 -6.95 -8.74 3.19
CA SER A 300 -5.77 -8.37 2.41
C SER A 300 -5.30 -9.47 1.44
N ASP A 301 -5.63 -10.73 1.69
CA ASP A 301 -5.32 -11.84 0.78
C ASP A 301 -6.26 -11.92 -0.43
N LEU A 302 -7.40 -11.21 -0.36
CA LEU A 302 -8.40 -11.16 -1.42
C LEU A 302 -8.00 -10.27 -2.59
N PHE A 303 -7.09 -9.33 -2.32
CA PHE A 303 -6.74 -8.23 -3.19
C PHE A 303 -5.24 -8.05 -3.23
#